data_AF-W2CVL4-F1
#
_entry.id   AF-W2CVL4-F1
#
_cell.length_a   1.000
_cell.length_b   1.000
_cell.length_c   1.000
_cell.angle_alpha   90.00
_cell.angle_beta   90.00
_cell.angle_gamma   90.00
#
_symmetry.space_group_name_H-M   'P 1'
#
loop_
_entity.id
_entity.type
_entity.pdbx_description
1 polymer ?
#
loop_
_entity_poly.entity_id
_entity_poly.type
_entity_poly.pdbx_seq_one_letter_code
_entity_poly.pdbx_strand_id
1 'polypeptide(L)'
;HTLDIVDCNAGDHHKAFATNFNPEINIREITQKGRYYEDGKWHETEPLSVHQALNYPNVGPRESYLMYHEELESLVKNYPTLRRARFWMTFGQEYLTHLRVMQNIGMTSIKPILYKGVEIVPIQFLKAVLPDPGELGENYTGETSIGCRIRGLKDGREQTYYVYNNCSHRAAYEETGAQGVS
;
A
#
# COMPACT_ATOMS: atom_id res chain seq x y z
N HIS A 1 -14.38 -10.85 17.39
CA HIS A 1 -14.67 -10.09 16.16
C HIS A 1 -13.38 -9.93 15.36
N THR A 2 -13.42 -9.83 14.03
CA THR A 2 -12.22 -9.63 13.21
C THR A 2 -12.39 -8.45 12.26
N LEU A 3 -11.28 -7.77 12.00
CA LEU A 3 -11.17 -6.68 11.05
C LEU A 3 -10.05 -6.97 10.05
N ASP A 4 -10.35 -6.79 8.78
CA ASP A 4 -9.39 -6.71 7.69
C ASP A 4 -9.59 -5.39 6.96
N ILE A 5 -8.63 -4.48 7.08
CA ILE A 5 -8.55 -3.28 6.24
C ILE A 5 -7.89 -3.72 4.94
N VAL A 6 -8.52 -3.40 3.81
CA VAL A 6 -8.06 -3.77 2.48
C VAL A 6 -7.93 -2.52 1.65
N ASP A 7 -6.72 -2.26 1.18
CA ASP A 7 -6.35 -1.16 0.30
C ASP A 7 -5.95 -1.76 -1.05
N CYS A 8 -6.62 -1.30 -2.10
CA CYS A 8 -6.26 -1.62 -3.47
C CYS A 8 -6.13 -0.35 -4.28
N ASN A 9 -4.97 -0.21 -4.90
CA ASN A 9 -4.81 0.65 -6.06
C ASN A 9 -4.69 -0.24 -7.30
N ALA A 10 -5.72 -0.22 -8.15
CA ALA A 10 -5.74 -0.92 -9.43
C ALA A 10 -5.62 0.04 -10.62
N GLY A 11 -5.00 1.19 -10.39
CA GLY A 11 -4.69 2.13 -11.45
C GLY A 11 -3.49 1.70 -12.30
N ASP A 12 -3.45 2.22 -13.53
CA ASP A 12 -2.29 2.16 -14.42
C ASP A 12 -1.92 3.56 -14.89
N HIS A 13 -0.70 4.00 -14.56
CA HIS A 13 -0.13 5.29 -14.96
C HIS A 13 0.68 5.19 -16.27
N HIS A 14 0.72 4.02 -16.91
CA HIS A 14 1.37 3.72 -18.19
C HIS A 14 2.88 4.03 -18.23
N LYS A 15 3.56 3.98 -17.08
CA LYS A 15 5.02 4.07 -16.96
C LYS A 15 5.57 2.71 -16.53
N ALA A 16 6.83 2.42 -16.84
CA ALA A 16 7.47 1.17 -16.41
C ALA A 16 7.55 1.05 -14.89
N PHE A 17 7.84 2.15 -14.20
CA PHE A 17 7.80 2.27 -12.75
C PHE A 17 7.63 3.73 -12.36
N ALA A 18 6.71 4.01 -11.46
CA ALA A 18 6.55 5.30 -10.80
C ALA A 18 6.02 5.07 -9.38
N THR A 19 6.15 6.07 -8.52
CA THR A 19 5.59 6.03 -7.17
C THR A 19 4.53 7.12 -7.05
N ASN A 20 3.37 6.81 -6.45
CA ASN A 20 2.32 7.83 -6.24
C ASN A 20 2.70 8.85 -5.15
N PHE A 21 3.72 8.53 -4.34
CA PHE A 21 4.23 9.35 -3.26
C PHE A 21 5.74 9.53 -3.38
N ASN A 22 6.35 10.15 -2.36
CA ASN A 22 7.80 10.22 -2.25
C ASN A 22 8.43 8.80 -2.29
N PRO A 23 9.31 8.51 -3.26
CA PRO A 23 9.94 7.20 -3.41
C PRO A 23 10.62 6.69 -2.14
N GLU A 24 11.24 7.56 -1.35
CA GLU A 24 11.93 7.19 -0.12
C GLU A 24 10.96 6.63 0.93
N ILE A 25 9.81 7.28 1.10
CA ILE A 25 8.77 6.87 2.06
C ILE A 25 8.17 5.54 1.62
N ASN A 26 7.73 5.46 0.36
CA ASN A 26 7.09 4.29 -0.20
C ASN A 26 8.00 3.03 -0.13
N ILE A 27 9.27 3.17 -0.52
CA ILE A 27 10.25 2.07 -0.44
C ILE A 27 10.48 1.64 1.00
N ARG A 28 10.53 2.58 1.95
CA ARG A 28 10.67 2.27 3.37
C ARG A 28 9.43 1.57 3.94
N GLU A 29 8.23 1.92 3.52
CA GLU A 29 7.00 1.27 3.95
C GLU A 29 6.96 -0.19 3.48
N ILE A 30 7.28 -0.44 2.21
CA ILE A 30 7.26 -1.79 1.62
C ILE A 30 8.32 -2.73 2.23
N THR A 31 9.44 -2.17 2.71
CA THR A 31 10.55 -2.95 3.28
C THR A 31 10.44 -3.20 4.77
N GLN A 32 9.45 -2.60 5.44
CA GLN A 32 9.21 -2.85 6.85
C GLN A 32 8.58 -4.23 7.07
N LYS A 33 8.84 -4.79 8.25
CA LYS A 33 8.14 -5.98 8.71
C LYS A 33 6.64 -5.73 8.74
N GLY A 34 5.86 -6.65 8.21
CA GLY A 34 4.41 -6.63 8.41
C GLY A 34 4.10 -6.85 9.89
N ARG A 35 3.09 -6.15 10.43
CA ARG A 35 2.68 -6.30 11.82
C ARG A 35 1.16 -6.25 11.93
N TYR A 36 0.59 -7.21 12.64
CA TYR A 36 -0.86 -7.30 12.84
C TYR A 36 -1.20 -7.67 14.29
N TYR A 37 -2.47 -7.49 14.67
CA TYR A 37 -2.94 -7.78 16.02
C TYR A 37 -3.79 -9.04 16.03
N GLU A 38 -3.53 -9.94 16.98
CA GLU A 38 -4.33 -11.13 17.21
C GLU A 38 -4.28 -11.57 18.68
N ASP A 39 -5.46 -11.84 19.25
CA ASP A 39 -5.70 -12.34 20.60
C ASP A 39 -4.90 -11.62 21.70
N GLY A 40 -4.97 -10.29 21.72
CA GLY A 40 -4.31 -9.48 22.75
C GLY A 40 -2.88 -9.09 22.43
N LYS A 41 -2.31 -9.56 21.32
CA LYS A 41 -0.87 -9.46 21.03
C LYS A 41 -0.60 -8.95 19.62
N TRP A 42 0.55 -8.29 19.48
CA TRP A 42 1.11 -7.93 18.19
C TRP A 42 1.99 -9.06 17.67
N HIS A 43 1.85 -9.36 16.39
CA HIS A 43 2.63 -10.36 15.67
C HIS A 43 3.37 -9.69 14.52
N GLU A 44 4.63 -10.04 14.33
CA GLU A 44 5.46 -9.56 13.22
C GLU A 44 5.62 -10.64 12.15
N THR A 45 5.83 -10.21 10.92
CA THR A 45 6.11 -11.06 9.75
C THR A 45 7.30 -10.50 8.99
N GLU A 46 8.00 -11.34 8.24
CA GLU A 46 9.02 -10.84 7.31
C GLU A 46 8.35 -9.98 6.22
N PRO A 47 9.03 -8.94 5.70
CA PRO A 47 8.46 -8.04 4.70
C PRO A 47 7.84 -8.81 3.53
N LEU A 48 6.58 -8.48 3.20
CA LEU A 48 5.82 -9.09 2.09
C LEU A 48 5.69 -10.63 2.11
N SER A 49 5.98 -11.28 3.24
CA SER A 49 5.99 -12.75 3.33
C SER A 49 4.60 -13.39 3.42
N VAL A 50 3.60 -12.63 3.87
CA VAL A 50 2.21 -13.08 3.98
C VAL A 50 1.38 -12.33 2.95
N HIS A 51 0.89 -13.04 1.94
CA HIS A 51 0.09 -12.48 0.86
C HIS A 51 -0.97 -13.46 0.37
N GLN A 52 -2.02 -12.92 -0.23
CA GLN A 52 -3.06 -13.69 -0.89
C GLN A 52 -3.84 -12.81 -1.87
N ALA A 53 -4.41 -13.43 -2.89
CA ALA A 53 -5.37 -12.76 -3.77
C ALA A 53 -6.66 -12.41 -3.00
N LEU A 54 -6.98 -11.11 -2.93
CA LEU A 54 -8.24 -10.61 -2.41
C LEU A 54 -9.11 -10.07 -3.56
N ASN A 55 -10.42 -10.31 -3.50
CA ASN A 55 -11.35 -9.79 -4.50
C ASN A 55 -11.89 -8.41 -4.08
N TYR A 56 -11.76 -7.41 -4.94
CA TYR A 56 -12.18 -6.03 -4.68
C TYR A 56 -13.40 -5.65 -5.55
N PRO A 57 -14.39 -4.90 -5.03
CA PRO A 57 -15.58 -4.52 -5.79
C PRO A 57 -15.20 -3.71 -7.04
N ASN A 58 -15.80 -4.02 -8.19
CA ASN A 58 -15.53 -3.43 -9.52
C ASN A 58 -14.08 -3.52 -10.05
N VAL A 59 -13.14 -4.01 -9.24
CA VAL A 59 -11.72 -4.18 -9.62
C VAL A 59 -11.37 -5.64 -9.90
N GLY A 60 -11.94 -6.58 -9.12
CA GLY A 60 -11.64 -8.00 -9.22
C GLY A 60 -10.50 -8.47 -8.32
N PRO A 61 -9.93 -9.66 -8.56
CA PRO A 61 -8.87 -10.23 -7.74
C PRO A 61 -7.54 -9.49 -7.91
N ARG A 62 -6.89 -9.15 -6.80
CA ARG A 62 -5.56 -8.54 -6.75
C ARG A 62 -4.73 -9.18 -5.65
N GLU A 63 -3.44 -9.34 -5.89
CA GLU A 63 -2.50 -9.86 -4.89
C GLU A 63 -2.31 -8.80 -3.80
N SER A 64 -2.61 -9.17 -2.57
CA SER A 64 -2.57 -8.27 -1.42
C SER A 64 -1.63 -8.80 -0.35
N TYR A 65 -0.79 -7.93 0.18
CA TYR A 65 0.27 -8.23 1.13
C TYR A 65 -0.10 -7.70 2.51
N LEU A 66 0.12 -8.50 3.54
CA LEU A 66 -0.06 -8.07 4.92
C LEU A 66 1.03 -7.08 5.29
N MET A 67 0.63 -5.92 5.76
CA MET A 67 1.55 -4.85 6.18
C MET A 67 1.15 -4.30 7.54
N TYR A 68 2.10 -3.62 8.18
CA TYR A 68 1.77 -2.74 9.31
C TYR A 68 1.14 -1.45 8.80
N HIS A 69 0.11 -0.97 9.50
CA HIS A 69 -0.45 0.35 9.29
C HIS A 69 -0.92 0.95 10.62
N GLU A 70 -0.78 2.26 10.77
CA GLU A 70 -0.83 2.94 12.07
C GLU A 70 -2.22 2.95 12.73
N GLU A 71 -3.29 2.95 11.95
CA GLU A 71 -4.65 2.99 12.46
C GLU A 71 -4.99 1.74 13.26
N LEU A 72 -4.32 0.61 12.99
CA LEU A 72 -4.46 -0.62 13.79
C LEU A 72 -4.19 -0.36 15.27
N GLU A 73 -3.24 0.51 15.64
CA GLU A 73 -2.94 0.80 17.04
C GLU A 73 -4.12 1.45 17.76
N SER A 74 -4.80 2.37 17.09
CA SER A 74 -5.99 3.04 17.63
C SER A 74 -7.20 2.11 17.64
N LEU A 75 -7.38 1.29 16.60
CA LEU A 75 -8.56 0.43 16.46
C LEU A 75 -8.58 -0.68 17.49
N VAL A 76 -7.46 -1.35 17.75
CA VAL A 76 -7.41 -2.44 18.74
C VAL A 76 -7.58 -1.93 20.18
N LYS A 77 -7.20 -0.67 20.44
CA LYS A 77 -7.40 0.00 21.73
C LYS A 77 -8.86 0.39 21.94
N ASN A 78 -9.51 0.95 20.91
CA ASN A 78 -10.88 1.46 21.01
C ASN A 78 -11.95 0.39 20.80
N TYR A 79 -11.61 -0.72 20.14
CA TYR A 79 -12.50 -1.86 19.93
C TYR A 79 -11.90 -3.14 20.58
N PRO A 80 -11.88 -3.23 21.92
CA PRO A 80 -11.23 -4.34 22.64
C PRO A 80 -11.88 -5.72 22.41
N THR A 81 -13.03 -5.77 21.72
CA THR A 81 -13.67 -7.03 21.29
C THR A 81 -13.08 -7.59 19.99
N LEU A 82 -12.19 -6.85 19.34
CA LEU A 82 -11.40 -7.34 18.22
C LEU A 82 -10.44 -8.43 18.70
N ARG A 83 -10.64 -9.63 18.17
CA ARG A 83 -9.72 -10.76 18.33
C ARG A 83 -8.61 -10.72 17.30
N ARG A 84 -8.86 -10.11 16.14
CA ARG A 84 -7.85 -9.94 15.08
C ARG A 84 -8.09 -8.66 14.30
N ALA A 85 -7.01 -7.94 13.99
CA ALA A 85 -7.01 -6.79 13.10
C ALA A 85 -5.78 -6.85 12.18
N ARG A 86 -6.00 -6.75 10.87
CA ARG A 86 -4.95 -6.82 9.84
C ARG A 86 -5.16 -5.72 8.80
N PHE A 87 -4.08 -5.32 8.17
CA PHE A 87 -4.08 -4.40 7.04
C PHE A 87 -3.46 -5.09 5.82
N TRP A 88 -4.09 -4.93 4.67
CA TRP A 88 -3.70 -5.55 3.39
C TRP A 88 -3.58 -4.48 2.32
N MET A 89 -2.48 -4.47 1.58
CA MET A 89 -2.25 -3.55 0.48
C MET A 89 -1.87 -4.29 -0.80
N THR A 90 -2.36 -3.84 -1.95
CA THR A 90 -2.02 -4.45 -3.23
C THR A 90 -0.67 -3.98 -3.77
N PHE A 91 0.13 -4.91 -4.29
CA PHE A 91 1.30 -4.59 -5.11
C PHE A 91 1.31 -5.46 -6.37
N GLY A 92 1.54 -4.84 -7.52
CA GLY A 92 1.75 -5.55 -8.77
C GLY A 92 3.10 -6.29 -8.78
N GLN A 93 3.16 -7.42 -9.47
CA GLN A 93 4.37 -8.23 -9.54
C GLN A 93 5.51 -7.49 -10.27
N GLU A 94 5.18 -6.72 -11.31
CA GLU A 94 6.10 -5.85 -12.03
C GLU A 94 6.68 -4.78 -11.11
N TYR A 95 5.83 -4.16 -10.28
CA TYR A 95 6.24 -3.15 -9.31
C TYR A 95 7.24 -3.72 -8.29
N LEU A 96 6.93 -4.88 -7.70
CA LEU A 96 7.84 -5.56 -6.77
C LEU A 96 9.15 -6.00 -7.44
N THR A 97 9.09 -6.38 -8.72
CA THR A 97 10.27 -6.74 -9.49
C THR A 97 11.20 -5.55 -9.68
N HIS A 98 10.68 -4.38 -10.07
CA HIS A 98 11.47 -3.15 -10.19
C HIS A 98 12.08 -2.75 -8.84
N LEU A 99 11.29 -2.79 -7.77
CA LEU A 99 11.76 -2.49 -6.42
C LEU A 99 12.95 -3.38 -6.03
N ARG A 100 12.80 -4.70 -6.18
CA ARG A 100 13.87 -5.67 -5.88
C ARG A 100 15.13 -5.41 -6.70
N VAL A 101 14.99 -5.11 -7.99
CA VAL A 101 16.15 -4.80 -8.85
C VAL A 101 16.86 -3.55 -8.34
N MET A 102 16.13 -2.46 -8.09
CA MET A 102 16.70 -1.19 -7.58
C MET A 102 17.40 -1.38 -6.23
N GLN A 103 16.84 -2.20 -5.33
CA GLN A 103 17.46 -2.54 -4.05
C GLN A 103 18.77 -3.31 -4.25
N ASN A 104 18.75 -4.34 -5.09
CA ASN A 104 19.91 -5.20 -5.32
C ASN A 104 21.10 -4.45 -5.92
N ILE A 105 20.85 -3.41 -6.72
CA ILE A 105 21.90 -2.55 -7.30
C ILE A 105 22.24 -1.33 -6.43
N GLY A 106 21.61 -1.19 -5.25
CA GLY A 106 21.91 -0.13 -4.28
C GLY A 106 21.27 1.24 -4.57
N MET A 107 20.37 1.34 -5.54
CA MET A 107 19.70 2.61 -5.90
C MET A 107 18.77 3.12 -4.80
N THR A 108 18.33 2.25 -3.89
CA THR A 108 17.49 2.63 -2.75
C THR A 108 18.29 2.98 -1.49
N SER A 109 19.62 3.06 -1.58
CA SER A 109 20.48 3.37 -0.44
C SER A 109 20.37 4.83 -0.01
N ILE A 110 20.30 5.05 1.31
CA ILE A 110 20.44 6.37 1.96
C ILE A 110 21.91 6.73 2.25
N LYS A 111 22.84 5.78 2.11
CA LYS A 111 24.26 6.03 2.34
C LYS A 111 24.85 6.77 1.13
N PRO A 112 25.53 7.92 1.34
CA PRO A 112 26.21 8.62 0.26
C PRO A 112 27.28 7.74 -0.41
N ILE A 113 27.46 7.94 -1.71
CA ILE A 113 28.57 7.40 -2.49
C ILE A 113 29.33 8.56 -3.14
N LEU A 114 30.63 8.39 -3.36
CA LEU A 114 31.44 9.38 -4.08
C LEU A 114 31.44 9.06 -5.58
N TYR A 115 30.85 9.94 -6.39
CA TYR A 115 30.85 9.83 -7.85
C TYR A 115 31.53 11.06 -8.45
N LYS A 116 32.69 10.85 -9.09
CA LYS A 116 33.50 11.93 -9.71
C LYS A 116 33.78 13.13 -8.78
N GLY A 117 34.03 12.86 -7.49
CA GLY A 117 34.33 13.90 -6.50
C GLY A 117 33.09 14.57 -5.88
N VAL A 118 31.88 14.14 -6.24
CA VAL A 118 30.62 14.63 -5.67
C VAL A 118 29.97 13.52 -4.86
N GLU A 119 29.53 13.84 -3.63
CA GLU A 119 28.73 12.92 -2.83
C GLU A 119 27.29 12.88 -3.36
N ILE A 120 26.80 11.68 -3.66
CA ILE A 120 25.43 11.45 -4.12
C ILE A 120 24.78 10.44 -3.20
N VAL A 121 23.56 10.72 -2.76
CA VAL A 121 22.70 9.75 -2.07
C VAL A 121 21.84 9.04 -3.14
N PRO A 122 22.03 7.73 -3.38
CA PRO A 122 21.36 7.03 -4.49
C PRO A 122 19.83 7.19 -4.50
N ILE A 123 19.16 7.10 -3.35
CA ILE A 123 17.69 7.25 -3.29
C ILE A 123 17.22 8.67 -3.69
N GLN A 124 18.00 9.70 -3.39
CA GLN A 124 17.70 11.07 -3.79
C GLN A 124 17.89 11.26 -5.30
N PHE A 125 18.92 10.64 -5.87
CA PHE A 125 19.12 10.65 -7.32
C PHE A 125 18.03 9.83 -8.03
N LEU A 126 17.63 8.69 -7.47
CA LEU A 126 16.52 7.88 -8.00
C LEU A 126 15.23 8.73 -8.07
N LYS A 127 14.92 9.47 -7.00
CA LYS A 127 13.78 10.40 -6.98
C LYS A 127 13.85 11.43 -8.12
N ALA A 128 15.03 11.93 -8.47
CA ALA A 128 15.20 12.92 -9.52
C ALA A 128 15.04 12.35 -10.95
N VAL A 129 15.17 11.04 -11.14
CA VAL A 129 15.00 10.38 -12.47
C VAL A 129 13.65 9.71 -12.65
N LEU A 130 12.91 9.48 -11.57
CA LEU A 130 11.55 8.95 -11.63
C LEU A 130 10.57 10.02 -12.12
N PRO A 131 9.45 9.63 -12.78
CA PRO A 131 8.39 10.55 -13.12
C PRO A 131 7.87 11.30 -11.89
N ASP A 132 7.53 12.58 -12.05
CA ASP A 132 6.92 13.36 -10.97
C ASP A 132 5.54 12.76 -10.63
N PRO A 133 5.28 12.38 -9.36
CA PRO A 133 3.98 11.87 -8.94
C PRO A 133 2.81 12.80 -9.29
N GLY A 134 3.02 14.13 -9.26
CA GLY A 134 2.01 15.12 -9.59
C GLY A 134 1.61 15.12 -11.07
N GLU A 135 2.50 14.65 -11.95
CA GLU A 135 2.26 14.57 -13.39
C GLU A 135 1.61 13.24 -13.81
N LEU A 136 1.54 12.24 -12.91
CA LEU A 136 0.96 10.94 -13.24
C LEU A 136 -0.55 11.01 -13.49
N GLY A 137 -1.25 11.96 -12.86
CA GLY A 137 -2.71 12.02 -12.84
C GLY A 137 -3.37 12.11 -14.21
N GLU A 138 -2.77 12.85 -15.17
CA GLU A 138 -3.36 13.10 -16.49
C GLU A 138 -3.64 11.82 -17.28
N ASN A 139 -2.76 10.83 -17.16
CA ASN A 139 -2.85 9.56 -17.90
C ASN A 139 -3.20 8.38 -16.99
N TYR A 140 -3.57 8.63 -15.74
CA TYR A 140 -3.84 7.56 -14.77
C TYR A 140 -5.24 6.98 -14.99
N THR A 141 -5.28 5.72 -15.42
CA THR A 141 -6.54 4.99 -15.62
C THR A 141 -6.78 4.00 -14.47
N GLY A 142 -7.99 3.44 -14.39
CA GLY A 142 -8.38 2.49 -13.34
C GLY A 142 -8.99 3.14 -12.10
N GLU A 143 -9.07 2.37 -11.01
CA GLU A 143 -9.74 2.76 -9.78
C GLU A 143 -8.94 2.32 -8.54
N THR A 144 -9.11 3.05 -7.45
CA THR A 144 -8.79 2.57 -6.10
C THR A 144 -10.02 1.93 -5.47
N SER A 145 -9.82 0.99 -4.56
CA SER A 145 -10.87 0.33 -3.78
C SER A 145 -10.37 0.07 -2.36
N ILE A 146 -10.77 0.91 -1.42
CA ILE A 146 -10.31 0.87 -0.03
C ILE A 146 -11.49 0.59 0.89
N GLY A 147 -11.32 -0.30 1.88
CA GLY A 147 -12.40 -0.53 2.84
C GLY A 147 -12.07 -1.48 3.98
N CYS A 148 -13.08 -1.74 4.81
CA CYS A 148 -13.01 -2.58 6.00
C CYS A 148 -13.94 -3.78 5.87
N ARG A 149 -13.37 -4.99 5.92
CA ARG A 149 -14.10 -6.25 6.04
C ARG A 149 -14.17 -6.63 7.51
N ILE A 150 -15.38 -6.68 8.03
CA ILE A 150 -15.65 -6.82 9.47
C ILE A 150 -16.48 -8.08 9.66
N ARG A 151 -16.05 -8.95 10.58
CA ARG A 151 -16.83 -10.13 11.01
C ARG A 151 -17.08 -10.05 12.51
N GLY A 152 -18.34 -10.20 12.90
CA GLY A 152 -18.73 -10.15 14.30
C GLY A 152 -20.08 -10.79 14.57
N LEU A 153 -20.62 -10.53 15.77
CA LEU A 153 -21.95 -10.98 16.17
C LEU A 153 -22.92 -9.81 16.15
N LYS A 154 -24.11 -10.03 15.58
CA LYS A 154 -25.26 -9.13 15.65
C LYS A 154 -26.47 -9.97 16.05
N ASP A 155 -27.14 -9.61 17.13
CA ASP A 155 -28.29 -10.35 17.69
C ASP A 155 -27.99 -11.84 17.93
N GLY A 156 -26.79 -12.14 18.43
CA GLY A 156 -26.32 -13.50 18.72
C GLY A 156 -25.96 -14.34 17.48
N ARG A 157 -26.07 -13.78 16.27
CA ARG A 157 -25.72 -14.46 15.01
C ARG A 157 -24.48 -13.85 14.39
N GLU A 158 -23.66 -14.70 13.79
CA GLU A 158 -22.50 -14.23 13.04
C GLU A 158 -22.93 -13.46 11.79
N GLN A 159 -22.29 -12.31 11.57
CA GLN A 159 -22.46 -11.49 10.37
C GLN A 159 -21.13 -10.97 9.88
N THR A 160 -21.04 -10.78 8.57
CA THR A 160 -19.90 -10.17 7.89
C THR A 160 -20.39 -8.95 7.13
N TYR A 161 -19.69 -7.83 7.27
CA TYR A 161 -19.94 -6.59 6.57
C TYR A 161 -18.68 -6.18 5.81
N TYR A 162 -18.88 -5.56 4.65
CA TYR A 162 -17.81 -4.91 3.91
C TYR A 162 -18.25 -3.49 3.60
N VAL A 163 -17.58 -2.52 4.22
CA VAL A 163 -17.77 -1.09 3.96
C VAL A 163 -16.56 -0.62 3.18
N TYR A 164 -16.77 -0.04 2.00
CA TYR A 164 -15.69 0.36 1.11
C TYR A 164 -16.06 1.60 0.29
N ASN A 165 -15.04 2.21 -0.29
CA ASN A 165 -15.14 3.25 -1.30
C ASN A 165 -14.31 2.85 -2.52
N ASN A 166 -14.87 3.07 -3.71
CA ASN A 166 -14.11 3.06 -4.95
C ASN A 166 -13.96 4.49 -5.46
N CYS A 167 -12.77 4.82 -5.95
CA CYS A 167 -12.47 6.12 -6.54
C CYS A 167 -11.80 5.93 -7.91
N SER A 168 -12.37 6.53 -8.96
CA SER A 168 -11.76 6.53 -10.29
C SER A 168 -10.66 7.58 -10.36
N HIS A 169 -9.46 7.18 -10.80
CA HIS A 169 -8.35 8.14 -10.96
C HIS A 169 -8.70 9.25 -11.95
N ARG A 170 -9.37 8.91 -13.05
CA ARG A 170 -9.80 9.90 -14.05
C ARG A 170 -10.82 10.87 -13.49
N ALA A 171 -11.83 10.37 -12.77
CA ALA A 171 -12.83 11.25 -12.17
C ALA A 171 -12.22 12.20 -11.12
N ALA A 172 -11.32 11.70 -10.28
CA ALA A 172 -10.59 12.54 -9.32
C ALA A 172 -9.75 13.61 -10.01
N TYR A 173 -9.08 13.26 -11.13
CA TYR A 173 -8.26 14.19 -11.89
C TYR A 173 -9.10 15.26 -12.59
N GLU A 174 -10.24 14.88 -13.19
CA GLU A 174 -11.17 15.81 -13.81
C GLU A 174 -11.76 16.81 -12.80
N GLU A 175 -11.99 16.39 -11.54
CA GLU A 175 -12.54 17.24 -10.48
C GLU A 175 -11.49 18.15 -9.84
N THR A 176 -10.30 17.62 -9.55
CA THR A 176 -9.32 18.27 -8.65
C THR A 176 -7.96 18.53 -9.27
N GLY A 177 -7.66 17.93 -10.43
CA GLY A 177 -6.32 17.88 -11.01
C GLY A 177 -5.39 16.86 -10.33
N ALA A 178 -5.89 16.05 -9.39
CA ALA A 178 -5.13 15.04 -8.66
C ALA A 178 -5.67 13.62 -8.89
N GLN A 179 -4.82 12.61 -8.70
CA GLN A 179 -5.19 11.21 -8.87
C GLN A 179 -5.92 10.65 -7.62
N GLY A 180 -6.65 9.54 -7.77
CA GLY A 180 -7.55 8.98 -6.72
C GLY A 180 -6.94 8.47 -5.40
N VAL A 181 -5.63 8.61 -5.19
CA VAL A 181 -4.90 8.33 -3.95
C VAL A 181 -4.49 9.64 -3.23
N SER A 182 -4.54 10.79 -3.91
CA SER A 182 -4.07 12.10 -3.43
C SER A 182 -5.05 12.80 -2.52
#